data_AF-A0A8T3PB04-F1
#
_entry.id   AF-A0A8T3PB04-F1
#
_cell.length_a   1.000
_cell.length_b   1.000
_cell.length_c   1.000
_cell.angle_alpha   90.00
_cell.angle_beta   90.00
_cell.angle_gamma   90.00
#
_symmetry.space_group_name_H-M   'P 1'
#
loop_
_entity.id
_entity.type
_entity.pdbx_description
1 polymer ?
#
loop_
_entity_poly.entity_id
_entity_poly.type
_entity_poly.pdbx_seq_one_letter_code
_entity_poly.pdbx_strand_id
1 'polypeptide(L)'
;MTTPPDQFERSAVVERDGVQVSISLEETPLRAGEPTWVTTRVVNVGDEDLIWPHDGCATSVGVSGVVEGVRWRPGVEQSGTGATFKEYALERSPEGAIRLVFVPRRYIGMGDYSCLDIGQAERIPPGGVIRQRAQWDGSAWHRLGQPPAGPVRLVGTFRYYWLPGRQPEDITSQTVEVSLDTWVENGDGAMRLDPPEVIDAALASELGPWLADREVGVGNEPLLRFDPDTDLWQVGLVDYRTERIHYVLVDPMIGEIVDTIDRPWDPEVDGFP
;
A
#
# COMPACT_ATOMS: atom_id res chain seq x y z
N MET A 1 9.05 -24.63 6.42
CA MET A 1 8.07 -23.62 6.88
C MET A 1 8.38 -23.33 8.33
N THR A 2 8.73 -22.08 8.63
CA THR A 2 8.91 -21.60 10.00
C THR A 2 7.52 -21.43 10.61
N THR A 3 7.27 -22.05 11.76
CA THR A 3 6.01 -21.87 12.49
C THR A 3 6.03 -20.50 13.16
N PRO A 4 4.91 -19.75 13.17
CA PRO A 4 4.84 -18.51 13.94
C PRO A 4 5.12 -18.78 15.44
N PRO A 5 5.78 -17.86 16.15
CA PRO A 5 5.82 -17.83 17.61
C PRO A 5 4.41 -17.96 18.21
N ASP A 6 4.33 -18.59 19.39
CA ASP A 6 3.05 -18.80 20.08
C ASP A 6 2.32 -17.49 20.47
N GLN A 7 3.07 -16.38 20.62
CA GLN A 7 2.53 -15.06 20.91
C GLN A 7 3.37 -13.96 20.27
N PHE A 8 2.68 -12.98 19.69
CA PHE A 8 3.27 -11.71 19.26
C PHE A 8 2.81 -10.59 20.18
N GLU A 9 3.69 -9.61 20.38
CA GLU A 9 3.28 -8.34 20.96
C GLU A 9 2.19 -7.70 20.08
N ARG A 10 1.19 -7.09 20.71
CA ARG A 10 0.12 -6.37 19.98
C ARG A 10 0.42 -4.91 19.80
N SER A 11 1.40 -4.37 20.51
CA SER A 11 1.73 -2.97 20.49
C SER A 11 3.22 -2.73 20.63
N ALA A 12 3.65 -1.60 20.11
CA ALA A 12 5.00 -1.10 20.27
C ALA A 12 4.95 0.41 20.55
N VAL A 13 5.93 0.90 21.27
CA VAL A 13 6.09 2.31 21.60
C VAL A 13 7.55 2.72 21.50
N VAL A 14 7.79 3.90 20.95
CA VAL A 14 9.10 4.54 20.90
C VAL A 14 8.95 5.98 21.37
N GLU A 15 9.93 6.47 22.11
CA GLU A 15 10.04 7.87 22.50
C GLU A 15 11.35 8.44 21.97
N ARG A 16 11.27 9.62 21.34
CA ARG A 16 12.41 10.35 20.80
C ARG A 16 12.10 11.84 20.78
N ASP A 17 13.05 12.66 21.23
CA ASP A 17 12.99 14.13 21.17
C ASP A 17 11.69 14.75 21.73
N GLY A 18 11.20 14.21 22.85
CA GLY A 18 9.96 14.68 23.47
C GLY A 18 8.68 14.23 22.76
N VAL A 19 8.78 13.31 21.79
CA VAL A 19 7.66 12.72 21.07
C VAL A 19 7.59 11.22 21.36
N GLN A 20 6.44 10.75 21.83
CA GLN A 20 6.17 9.32 21.98
C GLN A 20 5.19 8.86 20.90
N VAL A 21 5.60 7.86 20.12
CA VAL A 21 4.80 7.25 19.05
C VAL A 21 4.52 5.80 19.42
N SER A 22 3.27 5.37 19.24
CA SER A 22 2.90 3.97 19.41
C SER A 22 1.96 3.49 18.32
N ILE A 23 2.06 2.20 18.03
CA ILE A 23 1.12 1.44 17.21
C ILE A 23 0.58 0.27 18.02
N SER A 24 -0.70 -0.06 17.81
CA SER A 24 -1.37 -1.19 18.46
C SER A 24 -2.29 -1.87 17.46
N LEU A 25 -2.02 -3.12 17.14
CA LEU A 25 -2.87 -3.96 16.33
C LEU A 25 -4.10 -4.41 17.11
N GLU A 26 -5.23 -4.46 16.43
CA GLU A 26 -6.45 -5.06 16.95
C GLU A 26 -6.31 -6.56 17.06
N GLU A 27 -5.57 -7.23 16.15
CA GLU A 27 -5.34 -8.66 16.14
C GLU A 27 -3.89 -8.98 15.75
N THR A 28 -3.35 -10.04 16.33
CA THR A 28 -2.05 -10.60 15.96
C THR A 28 -2.12 -12.13 16.17
N PRO A 29 -1.60 -12.93 15.24
CA PRO A 29 -1.06 -12.54 13.93
C PRO A 29 -2.12 -11.94 12.98
N LEU A 30 -1.64 -11.28 11.93
CA LEU A 30 -2.47 -10.76 10.84
C LEU A 30 -3.01 -11.92 9.99
N ARG A 31 -4.24 -11.81 9.47
CA ARG A 31 -4.83 -12.84 8.61
C ARG A 31 -4.97 -12.34 7.18
N ALA A 32 -4.39 -13.05 6.21
CA ALA A 32 -4.54 -12.72 4.81
C ALA A 32 -6.02 -12.76 4.39
N GLY A 33 -6.46 -11.78 3.60
CA GLY A 33 -7.85 -11.62 3.17
C GLY A 33 -8.82 -11.09 4.23
N GLU A 34 -8.40 -10.94 5.50
CA GLU A 34 -9.24 -10.41 6.57
C GLU A 34 -8.77 -9.00 7.00
N PRO A 35 -9.67 -8.02 7.08
CA PRO A 35 -9.28 -6.67 7.47
C PRO A 35 -8.84 -6.63 8.93
N THR A 36 -7.69 -6.01 9.20
CA THR A 36 -7.17 -5.79 10.57
C THR A 36 -6.92 -4.32 10.83
N TRP A 37 -7.33 -3.84 12.00
CA TRP A 37 -7.11 -2.45 12.38
C TRP A 37 -5.80 -2.24 13.16
N VAL A 38 -5.17 -1.09 12.96
CA VAL A 38 -4.13 -0.55 13.82
C VAL A 38 -4.60 0.78 14.42
N THR A 39 -4.41 0.94 15.72
CA THR A 39 -4.51 2.24 16.39
C THR A 39 -3.13 2.84 16.48
N THR A 40 -2.98 4.10 16.05
CA THR A 40 -1.74 4.85 16.19
C THR A 40 -1.94 5.98 17.18
N ARG A 41 -0.88 6.33 17.91
CA ARG A 41 -0.90 7.44 18.86
C ARG A 41 0.42 8.19 18.84
N VAL A 42 0.33 9.51 18.77
CA VAL A 42 1.45 10.44 18.97
C VAL A 42 1.15 11.25 20.22
N VAL A 43 2.13 11.35 21.11
CA VAL A 43 2.04 12.13 22.35
C VAL A 43 3.20 13.10 22.40
N ASN A 44 2.91 14.36 22.67
CA ASN A 44 3.93 15.29 23.08
C ASN A 44 4.23 15.05 24.56
N VAL A 45 5.37 14.43 24.86
CA VAL A 45 5.85 14.20 26.23
C VAL A 45 6.87 15.25 26.67
N GLY A 46 7.21 16.19 25.78
CA GLY A 46 8.02 17.36 26.09
C GLY A 46 7.25 18.45 26.86
N ASP A 47 7.93 19.56 27.10
CA ASP A 47 7.45 20.73 27.85
C ASP A 47 7.09 21.94 26.98
N GLU A 48 7.32 21.85 25.67
CA GLU A 48 6.99 22.86 24.66
C GLU A 48 5.95 22.31 23.67
N ASP A 49 5.21 23.20 22.97
CA ASP A 49 4.35 22.80 21.85
C ASP A 49 5.19 22.08 20.78
N LEU A 50 4.67 21.02 20.15
CA LEU A 50 5.19 20.49 18.89
C LEU A 50 4.45 21.14 17.73
N ILE A 51 5.18 21.56 16.70
CA ILE A 51 4.62 21.94 15.41
C ILE A 51 4.67 20.72 14.50
N TRP A 52 3.53 20.33 13.95
CA TRP A 52 3.41 19.21 13.02
C TRP A 52 2.74 19.68 11.72
N PRO A 53 3.50 20.03 10.68
CA PRO A 53 2.96 20.19 9.34
C PRO A 53 2.43 18.91 8.72
N HIS A 54 1.41 19.06 7.88
CA HIS A 54 0.90 18.02 7.00
C HIS A 54 0.25 18.63 5.75
N ASP A 55 0.12 17.82 4.72
CA ASP A 55 -0.45 18.11 3.39
C ASP A 55 -2.00 18.07 3.36
N GLY A 56 -2.65 18.41 4.48
CA GLY A 56 -4.10 18.28 4.63
C GLY A 56 -4.64 16.83 4.69
N CYS A 57 -3.88 15.81 4.26
CA CYS A 57 -4.25 14.43 4.55
C CYS A 57 -4.17 14.13 6.03
N ALA A 58 -3.38 14.89 6.79
CA ALA A 58 -3.29 14.82 8.25
C ALA A 58 -3.12 13.38 8.79
N THR A 59 -2.42 12.51 8.08
CA THR A 59 -2.08 11.16 8.56
C THR A 59 -0.89 11.31 9.49
N SER A 60 -1.09 11.20 10.80
CA SER A 60 -0.01 11.43 11.75
C SER A 60 1.00 10.30 11.72
N VAL A 61 0.53 9.05 11.76
CA VAL A 61 1.40 7.89 11.70
C VAL A 61 1.00 7.03 10.51
N GLY A 62 1.84 7.00 9.48
CA GLY A 62 1.73 6.01 8.40
C GLY A 62 2.22 4.66 8.91
N VAL A 63 1.46 3.59 8.67
CA VAL A 63 1.83 2.22 9.06
C VAL A 63 1.92 1.35 7.82
N SER A 64 3.07 0.72 7.64
CA SER A 64 3.31 -0.24 6.56
C SER A 64 4.21 -1.37 7.04
N GLY A 65 4.28 -2.47 6.30
CA GLY A 65 5.21 -3.55 6.57
C GLY A 65 5.66 -4.26 5.32
N VAL A 66 6.62 -5.16 5.47
CA VAL A 66 7.10 -6.05 4.41
C VAL A 66 7.08 -7.47 4.93
N VAL A 67 6.58 -8.41 4.14
CA VAL A 67 6.72 -9.85 4.42
C VAL A 67 8.17 -10.26 4.22
N GLU A 68 8.81 -10.72 5.29
CA GLU A 68 10.24 -11.01 5.29
C GLU A 68 10.56 -12.37 4.66
N GLY A 69 11.72 -12.44 4.01
CA GLY A 69 12.23 -13.68 3.42
C GLY A 69 11.51 -14.16 2.16
N VAL A 70 10.50 -13.42 1.68
CA VAL A 70 9.76 -13.71 0.45
C VAL A 70 9.67 -12.47 -0.41
N ARG A 71 9.70 -12.65 -1.72
CA ARG A 71 9.56 -11.61 -2.75
C ARG A 71 8.66 -12.14 -3.86
N TRP A 72 8.01 -11.23 -4.57
CA TRP A 72 7.36 -11.57 -5.83
C TRP A 72 8.38 -12.13 -6.81
N ARG A 73 8.00 -13.21 -7.48
CA ARG A 73 8.73 -13.74 -8.63
C ARG A 73 8.73 -12.66 -9.72
N PRO A 74 9.89 -12.41 -10.36
CA PRO A 74 10.03 -11.30 -11.29
C PRO A 74 9.28 -11.50 -12.62
N GLY A 75 8.83 -12.73 -12.91
CA GLY A 75 8.28 -13.10 -14.21
C GLY A 75 9.30 -13.03 -15.34
N VAL A 76 8.83 -12.81 -16.56
CA VAL A 76 9.59 -12.64 -17.79
C VAL A 76 10.02 -11.17 -17.93
N GLU A 77 11.23 -10.95 -18.47
CA GLU A 77 11.71 -9.62 -18.82
C GLU A 77 10.97 -9.09 -20.05
N GLN A 78 10.40 -7.90 -19.93
CA GLN A 78 9.66 -7.22 -20.99
C GLN A 78 10.54 -6.18 -21.69
N SER A 79 10.13 -5.74 -22.88
CA SER A 79 10.80 -4.66 -23.63
C SER A 79 9.80 -3.63 -24.17
N GLY A 80 10.28 -2.43 -24.51
CA GLY A 80 9.46 -1.35 -25.07
C GLY A 80 8.29 -0.99 -24.15
N THR A 81 7.10 -0.78 -24.74
CA THR A 81 5.88 -0.40 -23.99
C THR A 81 5.49 -1.42 -22.92
N GLY A 82 5.73 -2.72 -23.15
CA GLY A 82 5.46 -3.76 -22.14
C GLY A 82 6.34 -3.62 -20.90
N ALA A 83 7.60 -3.20 -21.06
CA ALA A 83 8.50 -2.92 -19.94
C ALA A 83 8.02 -1.71 -19.13
N THR A 84 7.66 -0.62 -19.82
CA THR A 84 7.09 0.59 -19.18
C THR A 84 5.80 0.24 -18.45
N PHE A 85 4.90 -0.51 -19.07
CA PHE A 85 3.68 -0.99 -18.43
C PHE A 85 3.95 -1.76 -17.15
N LYS A 86 4.84 -2.75 -17.22
CA LYS A 86 5.19 -3.58 -16.07
C LYS A 86 5.85 -2.77 -14.94
N GLU A 87 6.69 -1.78 -15.26
CA GLU A 87 7.29 -0.88 -14.26
C GLU A 87 6.24 -0.05 -13.52
N TYR A 88 5.30 0.56 -14.26
CA TYR A 88 4.26 1.41 -13.68
C TYR A 88 3.19 0.60 -12.95
N ALA A 89 2.73 -0.53 -13.50
CA ALA A 89 1.72 -1.40 -12.89
C ALA A 89 2.19 -2.02 -11.56
N LEU A 90 3.50 -2.22 -11.41
CA LEU A 90 4.11 -2.66 -10.15
C LEU A 90 4.51 -1.48 -9.25
N GLU A 91 4.16 -0.24 -9.64
CA GLU A 91 4.45 1.03 -8.99
C GLU A 91 5.89 1.16 -8.47
N ARG A 92 6.85 0.65 -9.24
CA ARG A 92 8.26 0.58 -8.81
C ARG A 92 8.44 -0.06 -7.43
N SER A 93 7.63 -1.05 -7.06
CA SER A 93 7.80 -1.82 -5.82
C SER A 93 9.26 -2.28 -5.75
N PRO A 94 10.04 -1.76 -4.77
CA PRO A 94 11.48 -1.97 -4.77
C PRO A 94 11.78 -3.45 -4.71
N GLU A 95 12.40 -3.96 -5.78
CA GLU A 95 12.94 -5.32 -5.84
C GLU A 95 11.91 -6.44 -5.54
N GLY A 96 10.62 -6.22 -5.84
CA GLY A 96 9.56 -7.22 -5.65
C GLY A 96 9.17 -7.47 -4.19
N ALA A 97 9.41 -6.52 -3.29
CA ALA A 97 8.98 -6.63 -1.90
C ALA A 97 7.45 -6.74 -1.78
N ILE A 98 6.97 -7.64 -0.92
CA ILE A 98 5.55 -7.83 -0.63
C ILE A 98 5.16 -6.91 0.53
N ARG A 99 4.54 -5.78 0.21
CA ARG A 99 4.22 -4.72 1.18
C ARG A 99 2.80 -4.85 1.72
N LEU A 100 2.63 -4.53 3.00
CA LEU A 100 1.34 -4.35 3.66
C LEU A 100 1.15 -2.88 3.96
N VAL A 101 -0.04 -2.34 3.70
CA VAL A 101 -0.37 -0.93 3.93
C VAL A 101 -1.59 -0.81 4.79
N PHE A 102 -1.54 0.09 5.76
CA PHE A 102 -2.70 0.46 6.55
C PHE A 102 -3.23 1.82 6.08
N VAL A 103 -4.46 1.80 5.56
CA VAL A 103 -5.15 3.01 5.07
C VAL A 103 -5.89 3.67 6.24
N PRO A 104 -5.67 4.97 6.51
CA PRO A 104 -6.40 5.68 7.56
C PRO A 104 -7.91 5.57 7.38
N ARG A 105 -8.64 5.42 8.49
CA ARG A 105 -10.10 5.14 8.49
C ARG A 105 -10.91 6.04 7.56
N ARG A 106 -10.57 7.32 7.49
CA ARG A 106 -11.30 8.30 6.69
C ARG A 106 -11.15 8.11 5.18
N TYR A 107 -10.17 7.32 4.73
CA TYR A 107 -9.87 7.10 3.31
C TYR A 107 -10.28 5.72 2.80
N ILE A 108 -10.78 4.85 3.69
CA ILE A 108 -11.25 3.52 3.29
C ILE A 108 -12.42 3.68 2.32
N GLY A 109 -12.31 3.03 1.16
CA GLY A 109 -13.34 3.04 0.11
C GLY A 109 -13.36 4.31 -0.74
N MET A 110 -12.46 5.27 -0.54
CA MET A 110 -12.36 6.47 -1.38
C MET A 110 -11.64 6.23 -2.71
N GLY A 111 -11.04 5.05 -2.91
CA GLY A 111 -10.11 4.81 -4.00
C GLY A 111 -8.80 5.56 -3.77
N ASP A 112 -8.16 5.98 -4.85
CA ASP A 112 -7.05 6.92 -4.79
C ASP A 112 -7.51 8.24 -4.21
N TYR A 113 -6.86 8.64 -3.13
CA TYR A 113 -7.05 9.94 -2.54
C TYR A 113 -5.73 10.70 -2.66
N SER A 114 -5.81 11.92 -3.15
CA SER A 114 -4.70 12.86 -3.05
C SER A 114 -4.82 13.68 -1.78
N CYS A 115 -3.66 14.01 -1.23
CA CYS A 115 -3.57 15.03 -0.21
C CYS A 115 -3.70 16.41 -0.86
N LEU A 116 -4.14 17.39 -0.08
CA LEU A 116 -4.25 18.74 -0.60
C LEU A 116 -2.83 19.29 -0.81
N ASP A 117 -2.60 19.98 -1.92
CA ASP A 117 -1.36 20.74 -2.16
C ASP A 117 -1.27 22.00 -1.29
N ILE A 118 -1.70 21.92 -0.02
CA ILE A 118 -1.63 22.98 0.98
C ILE A 118 -0.89 22.46 2.22
N GLY A 119 0.10 23.24 2.67
CA GLY A 119 0.74 23.01 3.96
C GLY A 119 -0.16 23.52 5.08
N GLN A 120 -0.69 22.59 5.88
CA GLN A 120 -1.30 22.90 7.18
C GLN A 120 -0.31 22.57 8.28
N ALA A 121 -0.41 23.21 9.44
CA ALA A 121 0.40 22.86 10.60
C ALA A 121 -0.44 22.91 11.86
N GLU A 122 -0.36 21.84 12.64
CA GLU A 122 -1.01 21.74 13.93
C GLU A 122 -0.01 22.00 15.07
N ARG A 123 -0.53 22.53 16.19
CA ARG A 123 0.22 22.60 17.45
C ARG A 123 -0.26 21.50 18.38
N ILE A 124 0.66 20.68 18.84
CA ILE A 124 0.39 19.65 19.83
C ILE A 124 0.99 20.14 21.16
N PRO A 125 0.17 20.63 22.11
CA PRO A 125 0.70 21.14 23.37
C PRO A 125 1.34 20.03 24.22
N PRO A 126 2.12 20.35 25.26
CA PRO A 126 2.60 19.36 26.23
C PRO A 126 1.46 18.47 26.76
N GLY A 127 1.66 17.16 26.72
CA GLY A 127 0.63 16.15 27.06
C GLY A 127 -0.46 15.98 25.98
N GLY A 128 -0.42 16.75 24.91
CA GLY A 128 -1.31 16.65 23.76
C GLY A 128 -1.17 15.30 23.06
N VAL A 129 -2.29 14.79 22.55
CA VAL A 129 -2.39 13.45 21.95
C VAL A 129 -3.09 13.52 20.61
N ILE A 130 -2.47 12.97 19.58
CA ILE A 130 -3.13 12.62 18.32
C ILE A 130 -3.37 11.12 18.33
N ARG A 131 -4.61 10.68 18.07
CA ARG A 131 -4.96 9.26 17.96
C ARG A 131 -5.70 9.01 16.66
N GLN A 132 -5.26 8.00 15.90
CA GLN A 132 -5.88 7.60 14.64
C GLN A 132 -6.10 6.09 14.57
N ARG A 133 -6.97 5.68 13.66
CA ARG A 133 -7.13 4.28 13.26
C ARG A 133 -6.85 4.16 11.76
N ALA A 134 -6.15 3.10 11.38
CA ALA A 134 -5.94 2.70 10.00
C ALA A 134 -6.24 1.20 9.85
N GLN A 135 -6.60 0.77 8.66
CA GLN A 135 -6.98 -0.61 8.36
C GLN A 135 -6.05 -1.17 7.28
N TRP A 136 -5.52 -2.34 7.53
CA TRP A 136 -5.02 -3.22 6.47
C TRP A 136 -6.19 -4.08 6.00
N ASP A 137 -6.41 -4.17 4.70
CA ASP A 137 -7.56 -4.84 4.10
C ASP A 137 -7.38 -6.36 3.92
N GLY A 138 -6.23 -6.89 4.32
CA GLY A 138 -5.88 -8.30 4.15
C GLY A 138 -5.09 -8.59 2.87
N SER A 139 -4.84 -7.60 2.02
CA SER A 139 -4.12 -7.77 0.74
C SER A 139 -2.68 -7.24 0.78
N ALA A 140 -1.84 -7.74 -0.11
CA ALA A 140 -0.60 -7.04 -0.45
C ALA A 140 -0.95 -5.75 -1.20
N TRP A 141 -0.20 -4.68 -0.94
CA TRP A 141 -0.19 -3.36 -1.60
C TRP A 141 -1.17 -3.18 -2.77
N HIS A 142 -2.06 -2.19 -2.74
CA HIS A 142 -3.07 -1.93 -3.80
C HIS A 142 -3.81 -3.17 -4.33
N ARG A 143 -4.25 -4.06 -3.44
CA ARG A 143 -5.02 -5.26 -3.80
C ARG A 143 -4.26 -6.19 -4.75
N LEU A 144 -2.95 -6.33 -4.59
CA LEU A 144 -2.13 -7.33 -5.30
C LEU A 144 -2.31 -8.75 -4.73
N GLY A 145 -3.55 -9.12 -4.43
CA GLY A 145 -3.92 -10.41 -3.87
C GLY A 145 -3.52 -10.58 -2.40
N GLN A 146 -3.71 -11.79 -1.89
CA GLN A 146 -3.31 -12.12 -0.53
C GLN A 146 -1.78 -12.28 -0.44
N PRO A 147 -1.13 -11.70 0.58
CA PRO A 147 0.29 -11.94 0.79
C PRO A 147 0.51 -13.40 1.24
N PRO A 148 1.68 -14.00 0.98
CA PRO A 148 2.02 -15.31 1.53
C PRO A 148 2.15 -15.25 3.05
N ALA A 149 1.93 -16.39 3.70
CA ALA A 149 2.16 -16.49 5.13
C ALA A 149 3.65 -16.30 5.48
N GLY A 150 3.95 -15.51 6.50
CA GLY A 150 5.34 -15.20 6.86
C GLY A 150 5.51 -14.11 7.91
N PRO A 151 6.75 -13.93 8.39
CA PRO A 151 7.08 -12.88 9.34
C PRO A 151 6.93 -11.50 8.69
N VAL A 152 6.48 -10.53 9.46
CA VAL A 152 6.32 -9.15 9.00
C VAL A 152 6.89 -8.21 10.05
N ARG A 153 7.70 -7.25 9.60
CA ARG A 153 8.05 -6.08 10.41
C ARG A 153 7.19 -4.90 10.01
N LEU A 154 6.24 -4.54 10.88
CA LEU A 154 5.47 -3.30 10.73
C LEU A 154 6.30 -2.12 11.21
N VAL A 155 6.21 -1.01 10.48
CA VAL A 155 6.83 0.27 10.83
C VAL A 155 5.75 1.35 10.82
N GLY A 156 5.50 1.93 12.00
CA GLY A 156 4.74 3.16 12.17
C GLY A 156 5.68 4.36 12.13
N THR A 157 5.37 5.35 11.32
CA THR A 157 6.24 6.50 11.08
C THR A 157 5.51 7.82 11.31
N PHE A 158 6.00 8.63 12.26
CA PHE A 158 5.61 10.04 12.45
C PHE A 158 6.73 10.92 11.89
N ARG A 159 6.40 11.83 10.97
CA ARG A 159 7.38 12.69 10.27
C ARG A 159 6.99 14.16 10.35
N TYR A 160 7.97 15.01 10.00
CA TYR A 160 7.79 16.44 9.78
C TYR A 160 7.29 17.14 11.03
N TYR A 161 8.09 17.15 12.09
CA TYR A 161 7.77 17.89 13.32
C TYR A 161 8.97 18.70 13.79
N TRP A 162 8.71 19.74 14.59
CA TRP A 162 9.74 20.49 15.28
C TRP A 162 9.19 21.29 16.46
N LEU A 163 10.08 21.78 17.31
CA LEU A 163 9.76 22.71 18.38
C LEU A 163 9.74 24.17 17.85
N PRO A 164 8.93 25.07 18.43
CA PRO A 164 8.86 26.48 18.05
C PRO A 164 10.25 27.12 17.90
N GLY A 165 10.47 27.76 16.74
CA GLY A 165 11.74 28.41 16.42
C GLY A 165 12.90 27.45 16.08
N ARG A 166 12.65 26.13 15.99
CA ARG A 166 13.65 25.10 15.70
C ARG A 166 13.28 24.26 14.46
N GLN A 167 12.68 24.90 13.46
CA GLN A 167 12.41 24.22 12.18
C GLN A 167 13.73 23.77 11.56
N PRO A 168 13.87 22.47 11.21
CA PRO A 168 15.07 21.97 10.53
C PRO A 168 15.14 22.52 9.09
N GLU A 169 16.36 22.63 8.55
CA GLU A 169 16.56 22.98 7.13
C GLU A 169 15.95 21.92 6.21
N ASP A 170 16.12 20.65 6.57
CA ASP A 170 15.44 19.52 5.93
C ASP A 170 14.34 18.99 6.86
N ILE A 171 13.08 19.26 6.51
CA ILE A 171 11.92 18.81 7.29
C ILE A 171 11.81 17.28 7.35
N THR A 172 12.38 16.55 6.38
CA THR A 172 12.34 15.08 6.33
C THR A 172 13.26 14.43 7.37
N SER A 173 14.23 15.19 7.89
CA SER A 173 15.17 14.70 8.91
C SER A 173 14.51 14.38 10.26
N GLN A 174 13.33 14.97 10.54
CA GLN A 174 12.62 14.78 11.80
C GLN A 174 11.61 13.65 11.68
N THR A 175 12.03 12.46 12.10
CA THR A 175 11.25 11.22 12.01
C THR A 175 11.36 10.41 13.29
N VAL A 176 10.21 9.94 13.78
CA VAL A 176 10.12 8.89 14.80
C VAL A 176 9.51 7.64 14.17
N GLU A 177 10.24 6.54 14.23
CA GLU A 177 9.79 5.23 13.77
C GLU A 177 9.58 4.30 14.96
N VAL A 178 8.45 3.59 14.96
CA VAL A 178 8.14 2.51 15.89
C VAL A 178 7.99 1.24 15.08
N SER A 179 8.67 0.17 15.49
CA SER A 179 8.56 -1.13 14.82
C SER A 179 7.80 -2.13 15.68
N LEU A 180 6.97 -2.96 15.04
CA LEU A 180 6.26 -4.07 15.65
C LEU A 180 6.41 -5.30 14.77
N ASP A 181 7.04 -6.34 15.30
CA ASP A 181 7.15 -7.62 14.61
C ASP A 181 5.83 -8.40 14.78
N THR A 182 5.36 -8.98 13.68
CA THR A 182 4.12 -9.77 13.60
C THR A 182 4.26 -10.85 12.52
N TRP A 183 3.15 -11.47 12.14
CA TRP A 183 3.09 -12.53 11.15
C TRP A 183 1.81 -12.44 10.33
N VAL A 184 1.86 -12.89 9.08
CA VAL A 184 0.68 -13.14 8.24
C VAL A 184 0.35 -14.63 8.27
N GLU A 185 -0.86 -14.97 8.67
CA GLU A 185 -1.43 -16.31 8.60
C GLU A 185 -2.31 -16.47 7.36
N ASN A 186 -2.53 -17.74 6.97
CA ASN A 186 -3.44 -18.17 5.91
C ASN A 186 -3.18 -17.55 4.52
N GLY A 187 -1.99 -17.00 4.28
CA GLY A 187 -1.59 -16.49 2.98
C GLY A 187 -1.42 -17.59 1.93
N ASP A 188 -2.09 -17.46 0.80
CA ASP A 188 -2.18 -18.47 -0.27
C ASP A 188 -1.16 -18.29 -1.41
N GLY A 189 -0.21 -17.37 -1.26
CA GLY A 189 0.69 -16.93 -2.34
C GLY A 189 1.58 -18.00 -3.00
N ALA A 190 1.66 -19.23 -2.48
CA ALA A 190 2.48 -20.28 -3.09
C ALA A 190 1.82 -20.99 -4.29
N MET A 191 0.50 -20.86 -4.47
CA MET A 191 -0.24 -21.60 -5.50
C MET A 191 -0.64 -20.75 -6.72
N ARG A 192 -0.68 -19.43 -6.57
CA ARG A 192 -1.08 -18.49 -7.63
C ARG A 192 0.15 -17.93 -8.37
N LEU A 193 -0.07 -17.32 -9.52
CA LEU A 193 0.88 -16.46 -10.21
C LEU A 193 1.08 -15.17 -9.42
N ASP A 194 2.33 -14.71 -9.36
CA ASP A 194 2.67 -13.43 -8.73
C ASP A 194 2.34 -12.27 -9.68
N PRO A 195 2.12 -11.04 -9.18
CA PRO A 195 1.72 -9.91 -10.02
C PRO A 195 2.58 -9.73 -11.29
N PRO A 196 3.92 -9.87 -11.26
CA PRO A 196 4.73 -9.79 -12.47
C PRO A 196 4.41 -10.87 -13.51
N GLU A 197 4.12 -12.11 -13.09
CA GLU A 197 3.79 -13.23 -13.98
C GLU A 197 2.40 -13.07 -14.59
N VAL A 198 1.44 -12.52 -13.84
CA VAL A 198 0.10 -12.19 -14.32
C VAL A 198 0.18 -11.09 -15.41
N ILE A 199 1.01 -10.07 -15.19
CA ILE A 199 1.29 -9.05 -16.22
C ILE A 199 1.87 -9.72 -17.48
N ASP A 200 2.80 -10.67 -17.34
CA ASP A 200 3.38 -11.34 -18.50
C ASP A 200 2.35 -12.13 -19.30
N ALA A 201 1.45 -12.84 -18.61
CA ALA A 201 0.36 -13.56 -19.24
C ALA A 201 -0.59 -12.59 -19.99
N ALA A 202 -0.92 -11.46 -19.38
CA ALA A 202 -1.73 -10.42 -20.00
C ALA A 202 -1.03 -9.81 -21.23
N LEU A 203 0.24 -9.45 -21.14
CA LEU A 203 0.99 -8.87 -22.26
C LEU A 203 1.22 -9.86 -23.41
N ALA A 204 1.24 -11.17 -23.13
CA ALA A 204 1.30 -12.21 -24.15
C ALA A 204 -0.04 -12.42 -24.90
N SER A 205 -1.13 -11.84 -24.41
CA SER A 205 -2.46 -11.93 -25.02
C SER A 205 -2.76 -10.74 -25.94
N GLU A 206 -4.03 -10.45 -26.19
CA GLU A 206 -4.50 -9.29 -26.95
C GLU A 206 -4.22 -7.94 -26.30
N LEU A 207 -3.96 -7.89 -24.98
CA LEU A 207 -3.57 -6.65 -24.31
C LEU A 207 -2.24 -6.11 -24.83
N GLY A 208 -1.25 -6.98 -25.09
CA GLY A 208 0.07 -6.57 -25.58
C GLY A 208 0.02 -5.79 -26.89
N PRO A 209 -0.56 -6.36 -27.97
CA PRO A 209 -0.80 -5.63 -29.22
C PRO A 209 -1.66 -4.38 -29.04
N TRP A 210 -2.65 -4.39 -28.15
CA TRP A 210 -3.47 -3.22 -27.87
C TRP A 210 -2.65 -2.09 -27.21
N LEU A 211 -1.73 -2.41 -26.30
CA LEU A 211 -0.83 -1.45 -25.65
C LEU A 211 0.26 -0.91 -26.58
N ALA A 212 0.65 -1.63 -27.64
CA ALA A 212 1.83 -1.32 -28.44
C ALA A 212 1.87 0.11 -28.98
N ASP A 213 0.72 0.68 -29.35
CA ASP A 213 0.58 2.03 -29.92
C ASP A 213 0.13 3.09 -28.91
N ARG A 214 0.17 2.78 -27.60
CA ARG A 214 -0.30 3.67 -26.53
C ARG A 214 0.85 4.15 -25.66
N GLU A 215 0.76 5.41 -25.25
CA GLU A 215 1.62 5.97 -24.20
C GLU A 215 1.15 5.43 -22.85
N VAL A 216 2.05 4.80 -22.09
CA VAL A 216 1.75 4.36 -20.72
C VAL A 216 2.22 5.44 -19.73
N GLY A 217 1.37 5.76 -18.77
CA GLY A 217 1.50 6.91 -17.87
C GLY A 217 0.90 8.19 -18.47
N VAL A 218 0.98 9.30 -17.73
CA VAL A 218 0.53 10.64 -18.16
C VAL A 218 -0.94 10.64 -18.62
N GLY A 219 -1.83 10.16 -17.75
CA GLY A 219 -3.27 10.07 -18.05
C GLY A 219 -3.71 8.74 -18.63
N ASN A 220 -2.77 7.81 -18.83
CA ASN A 220 -3.01 6.41 -19.19
C ASN A 220 -2.41 5.52 -18.09
N GLU A 221 -3.14 5.35 -16.98
CA GLU A 221 -2.61 4.66 -15.81
C GLU A 221 -2.80 3.14 -15.93
N PRO A 222 -1.74 2.35 -15.72
CA PRO A 222 -1.87 0.90 -15.64
C PRO A 222 -2.79 0.49 -14.50
N LEU A 223 -3.62 -0.51 -14.77
CA LEU A 223 -4.46 -1.20 -13.82
C LEU A 223 -3.84 -2.56 -13.55
N LEU A 224 -3.57 -2.85 -12.28
CA LEU A 224 -3.23 -4.19 -11.80
C LEU A 224 -3.88 -4.42 -10.45
N ARG A 225 -4.90 -5.27 -10.42
CA ARG A 225 -5.59 -5.60 -9.17
C ARG A 225 -6.11 -7.03 -9.17
N PHE A 226 -6.14 -7.63 -7.99
CA PHE A 226 -6.80 -8.89 -7.75
C PHE A 226 -8.19 -8.65 -7.18
N ASP A 227 -9.19 -9.32 -7.75
CA ASP A 227 -10.56 -9.31 -7.28
C ASP A 227 -10.83 -10.61 -6.48
N PRO A 228 -10.95 -10.53 -5.13
CA PRO A 228 -11.18 -11.71 -4.30
C PRO A 228 -12.58 -12.32 -4.46
N ASP A 229 -13.56 -11.58 -4.99
CA ASP A 229 -14.93 -12.10 -5.16
C ASP A 229 -15.03 -13.01 -6.39
N THR A 230 -14.27 -12.70 -7.44
CA THR A 230 -14.22 -13.48 -8.67
C THR A 230 -13.01 -14.41 -8.76
N ASP A 231 -12.02 -14.25 -7.87
CA ASP A 231 -10.72 -14.95 -7.90
C ASP A 231 -9.99 -14.72 -9.24
N LEU A 232 -10.04 -13.48 -9.75
CA LEU A 232 -9.44 -13.10 -11.03
C LEU A 232 -8.56 -11.86 -10.88
N TRP A 233 -7.51 -11.81 -11.68
CA TRP A 233 -6.73 -10.59 -11.86
C TRP A 233 -7.31 -9.71 -12.95
N GLN A 234 -7.25 -8.41 -12.75
CA GLN A 234 -7.55 -7.41 -13.77
C GLN A 234 -6.25 -6.72 -14.15
N VAL A 235 -5.86 -6.83 -15.43
CA VAL A 235 -4.64 -6.23 -15.96
C VAL A 235 -4.97 -5.41 -17.19
N GLY A 236 -4.66 -4.12 -17.16
CA GLY A 236 -5.00 -3.25 -18.27
C GLY A 236 -4.66 -1.80 -18.02
N LEU A 237 -5.45 -0.90 -18.58
CA LEU A 237 -5.17 0.53 -18.57
C LEU A 237 -6.46 1.35 -18.45
N VAL A 238 -6.40 2.40 -17.65
CA VAL A 238 -7.41 3.47 -17.58
C VAL A 238 -6.89 4.68 -18.34
N ASP A 239 -7.60 5.10 -19.37
CA ASP A 239 -7.34 6.34 -20.11
C ASP A 239 -8.25 7.44 -19.55
N TYR A 240 -7.67 8.32 -18.74
CA TYR A 240 -8.36 9.47 -18.14
C TYR A 240 -8.70 10.57 -19.13
N ARG A 241 -8.07 10.60 -20.31
CA ARG A 241 -8.37 11.61 -21.34
C ARG A 241 -9.66 11.26 -22.07
N THR A 242 -9.93 9.97 -22.23
CA THR A 242 -11.15 9.47 -22.89
C THR A 242 -12.17 8.89 -21.90
N GLU A 243 -11.82 8.80 -20.62
CA GLU A 243 -12.61 8.18 -19.55
C GLU A 243 -13.01 6.74 -19.92
N ARG A 244 -12.04 5.97 -20.43
CA ARG A 244 -12.22 4.58 -20.82
C ARG A 244 -11.31 3.65 -20.05
N ILE A 245 -11.79 2.45 -19.83
CA ILE A 245 -11.04 1.36 -19.22
C ILE A 245 -10.96 0.19 -20.21
N HIS A 246 -9.77 -0.38 -20.33
CA HIS A 246 -9.53 -1.59 -21.11
C HIS A 246 -8.65 -2.54 -20.30
N TYR A 247 -9.15 -3.72 -19.94
CA TYR A 247 -8.37 -4.73 -19.25
C TYR A 247 -8.78 -6.15 -19.64
N VAL A 248 -7.88 -7.08 -19.38
CA VAL A 248 -8.13 -8.52 -19.46
C VAL A 248 -8.35 -9.08 -18.05
N LEU A 249 -9.21 -10.08 -17.94
CA LEU A 249 -9.36 -10.91 -16.75
C LEU A 249 -8.42 -12.11 -16.87
N VAL A 250 -7.53 -12.29 -15.90
CA VAL A 250 -6.50 -13.34 -15.93
C VAL A 250 -6.74 -14.33 -14.79
N ASP A 251 -6.80 -15.62 -15.13
CA ASP A 251 -6.86 -16.71 -14.15
C ASP A 251 -5.57 -16.72 -13.30
N PRO A 252 -5.67 -16.67 -11.97
CA PRO A 252 -4.52 -16.54 -11.09
C PRO A 252 -3.67 -17.80 -11.00
N MET A 253 -4.14 -18.96 -11.47
CA MET A 253 -3.43 -20.24 -11.35
C MET A 253 -2.64 -20.58 -12.61
N ILE A 254 -3.23 -20.32 -13.78
CA ILE A 254 -2.66 -20.75 -15.07
C ILE A 254 -2.35 -19.59 -16.02
N GLY A 255 -2.78 -18.36 -15.69
CA GLY A 255 -2.54 -17.18 -16.53
C GLY A 255 -3.40 -17.14 -17.80
N GLU A 256 -4.47 -17.94 -17.88
CA GLU A 256 -5.40 -17.90 -19.02
C GLU A 256 -6.22 -16.62 -18.99
N ILE A 257 -6.47 -16.04 -20.18
CA ILE A 257 -7.38 -14.90 -20.31
C ILE A 257 -8.81 -15.40 -20.34
N VAL A 258 -9.58 -15.02 -19.33
CA VAL A 258 -10.96 -15.44 -19.14
C VAL A 258 -11.92 -14.53 -19.93
N ASP A 259 -11.66 -13.22 -19.93
CA ASP A 259 -12.49 -12.22 -20.63
C ASP A 259 -11.70 -10.94 -20.88
N THR A 260 -12.26 -10.05 -21.69
CA THR A 260 -11.71 -8.72 -22.00
C THR A 260 -12.79 -7.67 -21.88
N ILE A 261 -12.52 -6.66 -21.08
CA ILE A 261 -13.44 -5.57 -20.78
C ILE A 261 -12.95 -4.30 -21.45
N ASP A 262 -13.81 -3.68 -22.27
CA ASP A 262 -13.55 -2.38 -22.90
C ASP A 262 -14.82 -1.53 -22.85
N ARG A 263 -14.84 -0.54 -21.97
CA ARG A 263 -16.03 0.30 -21.71
C ARG A 263 -15.66 1.68 -21.14
N PRO A 264 -16.62 2.61 -21.04
CA PRO A 264 -16.43 3.80 -20.21
C PRO A 264 -16.03 3.40 -18.78
N TRP A 265 -15.07 4.12 -18.23
CA TRP A 265 -14.63 3.96 -16.85
C TRP A 265 -15.68 4.53 -15.90
N ASP A 266 -16.02 3.76 -14.88
CA ASP A 266 -16.95 4.17 -13.83
C ASP A 266 -16.20 4.13 -12.49
N PRO A 267 -15.78 5.27 -11.91
CA PRO A 267 -15.01 5.28 -10.68
C PRO A 267 -15.77 4.72 -9.47
N GLU A 268 -17.11 4.66 -9.50
CA GLU A 268 -17.90 4.06 -8.42
C GLU A 268 -17.85 2.53 -8.44
N VAL A 269 -17.66 1.94 -9.63
CA VAL A 269 -17.62 0.49 -9.84
C VAL A 269 -16.18 -0.01 -9.94
N ASP A 270 -15.36 0.69 -10.71
CA ASP A 270 -13.98 0.33 -11.02
C ASP A 270 -13.02 0.84 -9.95
N GLY A 271 -13.40 1.82 -9.14
CA GLY A 271 -12.45 2.55 -8.33
C GLY A 271 -11.42 3.29 -9.18
N PHE A 272 -10.39 3.80 -8.50
CA PHE A 272 -9.19 4.34 -9.16
C PHE A 272 -8.13 3.23 -9.24
N PRO A 273 -7.42 3.13 -10.37
CA PRO A 273 -6.39 2.11 -10.64
C PRO A 273 -5.22 2.15 -9.67
#